data_AF-A0A6G5A8N7-F1
#
_entry.id   AF-A0A6G5A8N7-F1
#
_cell.length_a   1.000
_cell.length_b   1.000
_cell.length_c   1.000
_cell.angle_alpha   90.00
_cell.angle_beta   90.00
_cell.angle_gamma   90.00
#
_symmetry.space_group_name_H-M   'P 1'
#
loop_
_entity.id
_entity.type
_entity.pdbx_description
1 polymer ?
#
loop_
_entity_poly.entity_id
_entity_poly.type
_entity_poly.pdbx_seq_one_letter_code
_entity_poly.pdbx_strand_id
1 'polypeptide(L)'
;KIIREGAFACRYLCLLLDKMASEVQRAQLASETEDTIFGKIVRGDIPTQFIYEDDKCVAFHDINPQAPVHFLVIPRKPIPQLSKATEDDKALLGHILFVAQQVAKEQKLDKGFRIVINDGPQGCQSVYHVHIHVLGGRQLGWPPG
;
A
#
# COMPACT_ATOMS: atom_id res chain seq x y z
N LYS A 1 25.09 -26.37 -21.06
CA LYS A 1 23.61 -26.46 -21.08
C LYS A 1 23.00 -26.70 -19.69
N ILE A 2 23.60 -26.21 -18.59
CA ILE A 2 23.12 -26.49 -17.20
C ILE A 2 23.05 -25.22 -16.32
N ILE A 3 23.48 -24.04 -16.81
CA ILE A 3 23.61 -22.83 -15.96
C ILE A 3 22.44 -21.83 -16.13
N ARG A 4 21.45 -22.12 -16.99
CA ARG A 4 20.34 -21.17 -17.27
C ARG A 4 19.01 -21.46 -16.57
N GLU A 5 18.87 -22.58 -15.86
CA GLU A 5 17.60 -22.95 -15.20
C GLU A 5 17.50 -22.47 -13.73
N GLY A 6 18.63 -22.22 -13.06
CA GLY A 6 18.65 -21.80 -11.65
C GLY A 6 18.13 -20.38 -11.38
N ALA A 7 18.25 -19.46 -12.34
CA ALA A 7 17.82 -18.07 -12.18
C ALA A 7 16.29 -17.90 -12.23
N PHE A 8 15.59 -18.81 -12.93
CA PHE A 8 14.12 -18.76 -13.06
C PHE A 8 13.43 -19.35 -11.83
N ALA A 9 13.96 -20.47 -11.30
CA ALA A 9 13.49 -21.06 -10.05
C ALA A 9 13.70 -20.14 -8.84
N CYS A 10 14.82 -19.39 -8.80
CA CYS A 10 15.11 -18.44 -7.73
C CYS A 10 14.14 -17.24 -7.72
N ARG A 11 13.76 -16.70 -8.89
CA ARG A 11 12.76 -15.62 -8.98
C ARG A 11 11.36 -16.07 -8.59
N TYR A 12 10.96 -17.28 -8.97
CA TYR A 12 9.65 -17.83 -8.60
C TYR A 12 9.57 -18.18 -7.11
N LEU A 13 10.65 -18.73 -6.53
CA LEU A 13 10.74 -19.01 -5.11
C LEU A 13 10.76 -17.72 -4.27
N CYS A 14 11.43 -16.66 -4.75
CA CYS A 14 11.41 -15.34 -4.10
C CYS A 14 10.00 -14.71 -4.12
N LEU A 15 9.30 -14.76 -5.26
CA LEU A 15 7.90 -14.31 -5.37
C LEU A 15 6.92 -15.13 -4.52
N LEU A 16 7.19 -16.43 -4.32
CA LEU A 16 6.40 -17.31 -3.45
C LEU A 16 6.70 -17.08 -1.96
N LEU A 17 7.96 -16.84 -1.60
CA LEU A 17 8.36 -16.46 -0.24
C LEU A 17 7.81 -15.09 0.15
N ASP A 18 7.78 -14.13 -0.78
CA ASP A 18 7.13 -12.82 -0.61
C ASP A 18 5.63 -12.95 -0.34
N LYS A 19 4.96 -13.95 -0.94
CA LYS A 19 3.55 -14.28 -0.64
C LYS A 19 3.34 -14.94 0.73
N MET A 20 4.39 -15.46 1.36
CA MET A 20 4.31 -16.21 2.62
C MET A 20 4.77 -15.42 3.85
N ALA A 21 5.48 -14.29 3.66
CA ALA A 21 5.86 -13.43 4.77
C ALA A 21 4.66 -12.63 5.28
N SER A 22 4.45 -12.61 6.60
CA SER A 22 3.43 -11.74 7.22
C SER A 22 3.79 -10.26 6.99
N GLU A 23 2.80 -9.36 7.04
CA GLU A 23 3.07 -7.91 6.96
C GLU A 23 4.06 -7.47 8.05
N VAL A 24 4.01 -8.11 9.23
CA VAL A 24 4.97 -7.87 10.32
C VAL A 24 6.39 -8.21 9.88
N GLN A 25 6.61 -9.36 9.24
CA GLN A 25 7.93 -9.74 8.74
C GLN A 25 8.42 -8.78 7.65
N ARG A 26 7.54 -8.37 6.74
CA ARG A 26 7.87 -7.37 5.73
C ARG A 26 8.27 -6.04 6.37
N ALA A 27 7.54 -5.59 7.38
CA ALA A 27 7.85 -4.35 8.10
C ALA A 27 9.20 -4.40 8.84
N GLN A 28 9.62 -5.56 9.35
CA GLN A 28 10.94 -5.71 9.98
C GLN A 28 12.10 -5.71 8.98
N LEU A 29 11.85 -6.03 7.71
CA LEU A 29 12.85 -6.12 6.65
C LEU A 29 12.83 -4.90 5.69
N ALA A 30 11.77 -4.09 5.76
CA ALA A 30 11.59 -2.95 4.89
C ALA A 30 12.64 -1.87 5.17
N SER A 31 13.07 -1.19 4.10
CA SER A 31 14.10 -0.14 4.16
C SER A 31 13.63 1.13 3.46
N GLU A 32 14.06 2.27 3.98
CA GLU A 32 13.90 3.60 3.37
C GLU A 32 14.72 3.66 2.07
N THR A 33 14.11 3.28 0.95
CA THR A 33 14.69 3.39 -0.39
C THR A 33 13.76 4.20 -1.28
N GLU A 34 14.31 5.03 -2.17
CA GLU A 34 13.50 5.85 -3.08
C GLU A 34 12.78 5.00 -4.15
N ASP A 35 13.27 3.79 -4.45
CA ASP A 35 12.70 2.89 -5.47
C ASP A 35 11.82 1.79 -4.85
N THR A 36 10.72 2.20 -4.21
CA THR A 36 9.74 1.27 -3.68
C THR A 36 8.88 0.63 -4.77
N ILE A 37 8.19 -0.46 -4.44
CA ILE A 37 7.17 -1.05 -5.32
C ILE A 37 6.06 -0.05 -5.66
N PHE A 38 5.71 0.85 -4.74
CA PHE A 38 4.72 1.90 -4.98
C PHE A 38 5.25 2.99 -5.91
N GLY A 39 6.54 3.33 -5.83
CA GLY A 39 7.21 4.17 -6.82
C GLY A 39 7.11 3.59 -8.24
N LYS A 40 7.31 2.27 -8.38
CA LYS A 40 7.16 1.56 -9.66
C LYS A 40 5.73 1.57 -10.19
N ILE A 41 4.75 1.42 -9.30
CA ILE A 41 3.32 1.53 -9.66
C ILE A 41 2.99 2.93 -10.16
N VAL A 42 3.39 3.97 -9.42
CA VAL A 42 3.12 5.38 -9.78
C VAL A 42 3.75 5.77 -11.12
N ARG A 43 4.93 5.23 -11.45
CA ARG A 43 5.62 5.47 -12.74
C ARG A 43 5.06 4.65 -13.90
N GLY A 44 4.23 3.64 -13.62
CA GLY A 44 3.72 2.72 -14.64
C GLY A 44 4.68 1.59 -15.03
N ASP A 45 5.75 1.37 -14.25
CA ASP A 45 6.70 0.26 -14.45
C ASP A 45 6.02 -1.11 -14.18
N ILE A 46 5.01 -1.12 -13.32
CA ILE A 46 4.21 -2.31 -12.96
C ILE A 46 2.76 -2.07 -13.36
N PRO A 47 2.17 -2.92 -14.24
CA PRO A 47 0.76 -2.83 -14.60
C PRO A 47 -0.12 -2.92 -13.35
N THR A 48 -0.88 -1.86 -13.10
CA THR A 48 -1.80 -1.78 -11.96
C THR A 48 -3.11 -1.19 -12.45
N GLN A 49 -4.23 -1.83 -12.09
CA GLN A 49 -5.54 -1.28 -12.37
C GLN A 49 -5.90 -0.27 -11.29
N PHE A 50 -5.86 1.02 -11.65
CA PHE A 50 -6.31 2.08 -10.75
C PHE A 50 -7.83 2.12 -10.69
N ILE A 51 -8.34 2.20 -9.45
CA ILE A 51 -9.75 2.48 -9.17
C ILE A 51 -9.99 3.98 -9.00
N TYR A 52 -8.92 4.76 -8.82
CA TYR A 52 -8.91 6.22 -8.88
C TYR A 52 -7.52 6.69 -9.30
N GLU A 53 -7.46 7.76 -10.09
CA GLU A 53 -6.21 8.38 -10.51
C GLU A 53 -6.39 9.89 -10.74
N ASP A 54 -5.51 10.70 -10.17
CA ASP A 54 -5.36 12.12 -10.51
C ASP A 54 -3.88 12.55 -10.56
N ASP A 55 -3.62 13.86 -10.60
CA ASP A 55 -2.29 14.45 -10.65
C ASP A 55 -1.49 14.27 -9.34
N LYS A 56 -2.15 13.97 -8.22
CA LYS A 56 -1.56 13.95 -6.87
C LYS A 56 -1.49 12.55 -6.27
N CYS A 57 -2.42 11.66 -6.59
CA CYS A 57 -2.49 10.33 -6.02
C CYS A 57 -3.11 9.29 -6.96
N VAL A 58 -2.96 8.03 -6.55
CA VAL A 58 -3.61 6.88 -7.16
C VAL A 58 -4.24 6.01 -6.08
N ALA A 59 -5.30 5.28 -6.43
CA ALA A 59 -5.86 4.24 -5.59
C ALA A 59 -5.98 2.92 -6.36
N PHE A 60 -5.71 1.81 -5.68
CA PHE A 60 -5.79 0.46 -6.25
C PHE A 60 -6.05 -0.58 -5.16
N HIS A 61 -6.60 -1.73 -5.56
CA HIS A 61 -6.86 -2.83 -4.64
C HIS A 61 -5.57 -3.43 -4.07
N ASP A 62 -5.57 -3.72 -2.78
CA ASP A 62 -4.47 -4.42 -2.14
C ASP A 62 -4.41 -5.87 -2.65
N ILE A 63 -3.20 -6.36 -2.97
CA ILE A 63 -2.98 -7.72 -3.47
C ILE A 63 -3.20 -8.80 -2.38
N ASN A 64 -3.12 -8.41 -1.11
CA ASN A 64 -3.32 -9.25 0.07
C ASN A 64 -4.46 -8.69 0.96
N PRO A 65 -5.72 -8.73 0.47
CA PRO A 65 -6.84 -8.05 1.13
C PRO A 65 -7.14 -8.62 2.53
N GLN A 66 -7.25 -7.75 3.53
CA GLN A 66 -7.61 -8.12 4.92
C GLN A 66 -9.11 -7.94 5.22
N ALA A 67 -9.89 -7.50 4.23
CA ALA A 67 -11.34 -7.36 4.29
C ALA A 67 -11.93 -7.52 2.86
N PRO A 68 -13.24 -7.77 2.71
CA PRO A 68 -13.88 -7.91 1.40
C PRO A 68 -13.61 -6.73 0.45
N VAL A 69 -13.50 -5.53 1.01
CA VAL A 69 -12.93 -4.37 0.32
C VAL A 69 -11.68 -3.96 1.07
N HIS A 70 -10.54 -4.06 0.41
CA HIS A 70 -9.26 -3.53 0.87
C HIS A 70 -8.57 -2.85 -0.31
N PHE A 71 -8.34 -1.55 -0.21
CA PHE A 71 -7.61 -0.79 -1.22
C PHE A 71 -6.66 0.20 -0.54
N LEU A 72 -5.66 0.63 -1.32
CA LEU A 72 -4.67 1.60 -0.91
C LEU A 72 -4.90 2.92 -1.64
N VAL A 73 -4.67 4.04 -0.96
CA VAL A 73 -4.50 5.36 -1.58
C VAL A 73 -3.08 5.84 -1.30
N ILE A 74 -2.32 6.16 -2.35
CA ILE A 74 -0.92 6.58 -2.23
C ILE A 74 -0.69 7.91 -2.97
N PRO A 75 0.11 8.84 -2.41
CA PRO A 75 0.52 10.03 -3.14
C PRO A 75 1.49 9.66 -4.27
N ARG A 76 1.53 10.45 -5.34
CA ARG A 76 2.58 10.33 -6.36
C ARG A 76 3.93 10.81 -5.85
N LYS A 77 3.93 11.80 -4.94
CA LYS A 77 5.13 12.25 -4.22
C LYS A 77 5.62 11.11 -3.30
N PRO A 78 6.89 10.70 -3.36
CA PRO A 78 7.42 9.61 -2.54
C PRO A 78 7.74 10.10 -1.11
N ILE A 79 6.70 10.25 -0.29
CA ILE A 79 6.88 10.50 1.16
C ILE A 79 7.13 9.13 1.81
N PRO A 80 8.29 8.87 2.45
CA PRO A 80 8.64 7.50 2.85
C PRO A 80 7.77 6.96 4.00
N GLN A 81 7.41 7.78 4.96
CA GLN A 81 6.54 7.44 6.08
C GLN A 81 5.90 8.71 6.64
N LEU A 82 4.80 8.58 7.41
CA LEU A 82 4.02 9.73 7.85
C LEU A 82 4.85 10.65 8.77
N SER A 83 5.70 10.09 9.62
CA SER A 83 6.59 10.82 10.52
C SER A 83 7.69 11.64 9.80
N LYS A 84 7.82 11.51 8.48
CA LYS A 84 8.73 12.30 7.64
C LYS A 84 8.01 13.37 6.80
N ALA A 85 6.69 13.47 6.88
CA ALA A 85 5.94 14.50 6.18
C ALA A 85 6.32 15.90 6.68
N THR A 86 6.34 16.88 5.77
CA THR A 86 6.63 18.29 6.09
C THR A 86 5.37 19.15 6.04
N GLU A 87 5.50 20.43 6.41
CA GLU A 87 4.44 21.43 6.27
C GLU A 87 3.89 21.51 4.83
N ASP A 88 4.77 21.36 3.83
CA ASP A 88 4.39 21.39 2.41
C ASP A 88 3.50 20.19 2.01
N ASP A 89 3.53 19.10 2.78
CA ASP A 89 2.73 17.91 2.52
C ASP A 89 1.30 17.99 3.06
N LYS A 90 0.97 18.99 3.88
CA LYS A 90 -0.35 19.10 4.53
C LYS A 90 -1.51 19.02 3.55
N ALA A 91 -1.44 19.78 2.46
CA ALA A 91 -2.49 19.79 1.44
C ALA A 91 -2.61 18.44 0.72
N LEU A 92 -1.48 17.78 0.46
CA LEU A 92 -1.44 16.46 -0.18
C LEU A 92 -1.99 15.37 0.74
N LEU A 93 -1.65 15.39 2.04
CA LEU A 93 -2.17 14.46 3.03
C LEU A 93 -3.69 14.61 3.22
N GLY A 94 -4.18 15.85 3.24
CA GLY A 94 -5.62 16.13 3.23
C GLY A 94 -6.30 15.61 1.94
N HIS A 95 -5.66 15.81 0.79
CA HIS A 95 -6.15 15.33 -0.51
C HIS A 95 -6.30 13.81 -0.54
N ILE A 96 -5.28 13.04 -0.13
CA ILE A 96 -5.35 11.57 -0.15
C ILE A 96 -6.38 11.00 0.83
N LEU A 97 -6.59 11.65 1.99
CA LEU A 97 -7.67 11.28 2.92
C LEU A 97 -9.05 11.56 2.33
N PHE A 98 -9.21 12.68 1.63
CA PHE A 98 -10.46 13.00 0.95
C PHE A 98 -10.74 12.02 -0.20
N VAL A 99 -9.73 11.67 -0.99
CA VAL A 99 -9.85 10.64 -2.03
C VAL A 99 -10.21 9.29 -1.42
N ALA A 100 -9.62 8.91 -0.29
CA ALA A 100 -9.94 7.65 0.39
C ALA A 100 -11.44 7.52 0.72
N GLN A 101 -12.09 8.59 1.21
CA GLN A 101 -13.53 8.54 1.48
C GLN A 101 -14.37 8.51 0.19
N GLN A 102 -13.96 9.22 -0.88
CA GLN A 102 -14.67 9.18 -2.16
C GLN A 102 -14.65 7.77 -2.76
N VAL A 103 -13.47 7.15 -2.80
CA VAL A 103 -13.32 5.79 -3.32
C VAL A 103 -14.06 4.78 -2.44
N ALA A 104 -14.08 4.96 -1.11
CA ALA A 104 -14.87 4.11 -0.22
C ALA A 104 -16.37 4.14 -0.56
N LYS A 105 -16.91 5.32 -0.92
CA LYS A 105 -18.30 5.48 -1.38
C LYS A 105 -18.54 4.76 -2.71
N GLU A 106 -17.63 4.89 -3.66
CA GLU A 106 -17.71 4.19 -4.96
C GLU A 106 -17.64 2.66 -4.81
N GLN A 107 -16.87 2.19 -3.83
CA GLN A 107 -16.76 0.79 -3.43
C GLN A 107 -17.93 0.31 -2.53
N LYS A 108 -18.98 1.13 -2.36
CA LYS A 108 -20.22 0.82 -1.63
C LYS A 108 -20.00 0.46 -0.15
N LEU A 109 -19.06 1.14 0.51
CA LEU A 109 -18.82 1.00 1.95
C LEU A 109 -19.80 1.82 2.80
N ASP A 110 -21.10 1.72 2.50
CA ASP A 110 -22.17 2.54 3.10
C ASP A 110 -22.36 2.28 4.61
N LYS A 111 -21.90 1.11 5.10
CA LYS A 111 -21.95 0.72 6.52
C LYS A 111 -20.70 1.11 7.31
N GLY A 112 -19.81 1.89 6.71
CA GLY A 112 -18.56 2.35 7.31
C GLY A 112 -17.33 1.55 6.87
N PHE A 113 -16.17 2.09 7.21
CA PHE A 113 -14.84 1.58 6.88
C PHE A 113 -13.81 2.05 7.92
N ARG A 114 -12.61 1.48 7.90
CA ARG A 114 -11.47 1.93 8.69
C ARG A 114 -10.35 2.42 7.77
N ILE A 115 -9.76 3.53 8.16
CA ILE A 115 -8.52 4.06 7.59
C ILE A 115 -7.36 3.63 8.50
N VAL A 116 -6.28 3.12 7.91
CA VAL A 116 -5.04 2.81 8.63
C VAL A 116 -3.86 3.42 7.88
N ILE A 117 -2.98 4.11 8.60
CA ILE A 117 -1.67 4.56 8.11
C ILE A 117 -0.64 4.00 9.10
N ASN A 118 0.24 3.15 8.61
CA ASN A 118 1.29 2.52 9.40
C ASN A 118 2.56 3.38 9.33
N ASP A 119 3.24 3.58 10.46
CA ASP A 119 4.51 4.29 10.53
C ASP A 119 5.58 3.41 11.19
N GLY A 120 6.64 3.12 10.45
CA GLY A 120 7.81 2.37 10.90
C GLY A 120 7.52 0.91 11.30
N PRO A 121 8.52 0.24 11.92
CA PRO A 121 8.45 -1.19 12.21
C PRO A 121 7.36 -1.58 13.20
N GLN A 122 7.12 -0.75 14.23
CA GLN A 122 6.08 -1.01 15.25
C GLN A 122 4.68 -0.73 14.74
N GLY A 123 4.55 0.17 13.76
CA GLY A 123 3.30 0.39 13.05
C GLY A 123 2.99 -0.68 12.02
N CYS A 124 3.88 -1.66 11.77
CA CYS A 124 3.72 -2.66 10.72
C CYS A 124 3.72 -2.04 9.30
N GLN A 125 4.58 -1.04 9.06
CA GLN A 125 4.74 -0.44 7.73
C GLN A 125 5.62 -1.32 6.83
N SER A 126 5.03 -1.94 5.80
CA SER A 126 5.76 -2.86 4.91
C SER A 126 6.36 -2.21 3.65
N VAL A 127 5.92 -1.01 3.29
CA VAL A 127 6.47 -0.23 2.16
C VAL A 127 6.73 1.21 2.61
N TYR A 128 7.97 1.68 2.41
CA TYR A 128 8.40 3.05 2.73
C TYR A 128 7.97 4.06 1.66
N HIS A 129 6.65 4.13 1.47
CA HIS A 129 5.95 5.14 0.70
C HIS A 129 4.57 5.26 1.35
N VAL A 130 4.20 6.44 1.86
CA VAL A 130 2.95 6.68 2.60
C VAL A 130 1.76 6.08 1.84
N HIS A 131 0.99 5.26 2.53
CA HIS A 131 -0.19 4.63 1.97
C HIS A 131 -1.30 4.57 3.02
N ILE A 132 -2.51 4.89 2.58
CA ILE A 132 -3.71 4.74 3.37
C ILE A 132 -4.35 3.41 3.02
N HIS A 133 -4.44 2.50 3.98
CA HIS A 133 -5.32 1.35 3.86
C HIS A 133 -6.76 1.79 4.12
N VAL A 134 -7.67 1.37 3.25
CA VAL A 134 -9.11 1.48 3.48
C VAL A 134 -9.71 0.08 3.52
N LEU A 135 -10.27 -0.29 4.68
CA LEU A 135 -10.83 -1.62 4.91
C LEU A 135 -12.33 -1.53 5.20
N GLY A 136 -13.13 -2.38 4.55
CA GLY A 136 -14.57 -2.44 4.79
C GLY A 136 -15.24 -3.68 4.20
N GLY A 137 -16.58 -3.67 4.19
CA GLY A 137 -17.39 -4.80 3.73
C GLY A 137 -17.58 -5.91 4.76
N ARG A 138 -17.08 -5.72 5.99
CA ARG A 138 -17.31 -6.58 7.16
C ARG A 138 -17.19 -5.76 8.45
N GLN A 139 -17.68 -6.29 9.57
CA GLN A 139 -17.38 -5.74 10.89
C GLN A 139 -15.87 -5.88 11.18
N LEU A 140 -15.23 -4.78 11.58
CA LEU A 140 -13.83 -4.77 11.99
C LEU A 140 -13.73 -4.90 13.52
N GLY A 141 -12.70 -5.59 13.99
CA GLY A 141 -12.44 -5.80 15.43
C GLY A 141 -11.83 -4.59 16.13
N TRP A 142 -11.75 -4.68 17.46
CA TRP A 142 -11.04 -3.75 18.33
C TRP A 142 -10.27 -4.54 19.41
N PRO A 143 -8.98 -4.25 19.67
CA PRO A 143 -8.17 -3.14 19.15
C PRO A 143 -7.85 -3.23 17.63
N PRO A 144 -7.37 -2.14 16.99
CA PRO A 144 -7.12 -2.07 15.55
C PRO A 144 -5.70 -2.52 15.18
N GLY A 145 -5.35 -3.73 15.60
CA GLY A 145 -4.05 -4.36 15.47
C GLY A 145 -4.04 -5.62 16.32
#